data_AF-A0A7Y2UMG3-F1
#
_entry.id   AF-A0A7Y2UMG3-F1
#
_cell.length_a   1.000
_cell.length_b   1.000
_cell.length_c   1.000
_cell.angle_alpha   90.00
_cell.angle_beta   90.00
_cell.angle_gamma   90.00
#
_symmetry.space_group_name_H-M   'P 1'
#
loop_
_entity.id
_entity.type
_entity.pdbx_description
1 polymer ?
#
loop_
_entity_poly.entity_id
_entity_poly.type
_entity_poly.pdbx_seq_one_letter_code
_entity_poly.pdbx_strand_id
1 'polypeptide(L)'
;MTPAKKILFINPPVATPSEPPAGIARLAGSLREHGRACGVLDLNLPCLLAQFEHEIEADDRWSKRANKDRQRNITQLRVPELYR
;
A
#
# COMPACT_ATOMS: atom_id res chain seq x y z
N MET A 1 -28.94 -9.41 -18.61
CA MET A 1 -28.00 -9.53 -17.48
C MET A 1 -27.63 -8.13 -17.02
N THR A 2 -28.01 -7.73 -15.82
CA THR A 2 -27.61 -6.44 -15.22
C THR A 2 -26.13 -6.52 -14.88
N PRO A 3 -25.29 -5.54 -15.27
CA PRO A 3 -23.88 -5.57 -14.91
C PRO A 3 -23.75 -5.56 -13.39
N ALA A 4 -22.93 -6.47 -12.85
CA ALA A 4 -22.63 -6.48 -11.43
C ALA A 4 -22.06 -5.12 -11.01
N LYS A 5 -22.67 -4.47 -10.03
CA LYS A 5 -22.13 -3.21 -9.46
C LYS A 5 -20.74 -3.48 -8.89
N LYS A 6 -19.74 -2.75 -9.40
CA LYS A 6 -18.36 -2.80 -8.90
C LYS A 6 -18.18 -1.69 -7.87
N ILE A 7 -17.67 -2.04 -6.69
CA ILE A 7 -17.35 -1.08 -5.61
C ILE A 7 -15.86 -0.75 -5.70
N LEU A 8 -15.49 0.52 -5.54
CA LEU A 8 -14.10 0.96 -5.44
C LEU A 8 -13.94 1.82 -4.20
N PHE A 9 -13.06 1.42 -3.30
CA PHE A 9 -12.62 2.26 -2.19
C PHE A 9 -11.40 3.07 -2.59
N ILE A 10 -11.39 4.36 -2.25
CA ILE A 10 -10.29 5.27 -2.55
C ILE A 10 -9.78 5.85 -1.23
N ASN A 11 -8.51 5.59 -0.90
CA ASN A 11 -7.82 6.29 0.17
C ASN A 11 -7.28 7.60 -0.39
N PRO A 12 -7.68 8.77 0.14
CA PRO A 12 -7.21 10.04 -0.38
C PRO A 12 -5.72 10.28 -0.06
N PRO A 13 -5.06 11.14 -0.85
CA PRO A 13 -3.67 11.50 -0.61
C PRO A 13 -3.51 12.25 0.73
N VAL A 14 -2.35 12.08 1.37
CA VAL A 14 -1.90 12.75 2.60
C VAL A 14 -2.76 12.48 3.85
N ALA A 15 -3.60 11.43 3.85
CA ALA A 15 -4.39 11.07 5.03
C ALA A 15 -3.53 10.52 6.18
N THR A 16 -2.76 9.46 5.92
CA THR A 16 -1.75 8.88 6.82
C THR A 16 -0.81 8.01 5.97
N PRO A 17 0.32 8.54 5.47
CA PRO A 17 1.15 7.85 4.47
C PRO A 17 1.97 6.68 5.04
N SER A 18 2.18 6.65 6.36
CA SER A 18 2.97 5.63 7.04
C SER A 18 2.20 4.34 7.33
N GLU A 19 0.89 4.31 7.11
CA GLU A 19 0.02 3.19 7.49
C GLU A 19 -0.96 2.85 6.36
N PRO A 20 -1.21 1.57 6.06
CA PRO A 20 -2.28 1.18 5.16
C PRO A 20 -3.65 1.63 5.68
N PRO A 21 -4.64 1.93 4.82
CA PRO A 21 -5.96 2.39 5.25
C PRO A 21 -6.77 1.25 5.89
N ALA A 22 -6.56 1.03 7.19
CA ALA A 22 -7.09 -0.13 7.93
C ALA A 22 -8.63 -0.27 7.83
N GLY A 23 -9.36 0.85 7.87
CA GLY A 23 -10.82 0.84 7.68
C GLY A 23 -11.23 0.33 6.29
N ILE A 24 -10.56 0.79 5.25
CA ILE A 24 -10.79 0.32 3.87
C ILE A 24 -10.42 -1.16 3.73
N ALA A 25 -9.30 -1.58 4.33
CA ALA A 25 -8.89 -2.98 4.32
C ALA A 25 -9.96 -3.89 4.97
N ARG A 26 -10.51 -3.48 6.12
CA ARG A 26 -11.60 -4.21 6.81
C ARG A 26 -12.87 -4.31 5.96
N LEU A 27 -13.30 -3.20 5.34
CA LEU A 27 -14.48 -3.19 4.48
C LEU A 27 -14.29 -4.08 3.25
N ALA A 28 -13.12 -4.00 2.61
CA ALA A 28 -12.79 -4.82 1.46
C ALA A 28 -12.74 -6.32 1.82
N GLY A 29 -12.18 -6.68 2.99
CA GLY A 29 -12.22 -8.04 3.51
C GLY A 29 -13.64 -8.56 3.68
N SER A 30 -14.49 -7.79 4.38
CA SER A 30 -15.90 -8.16 4.61
C SER A 30 -16.69 -8.34 3.31
N LEU A 31 -16.51 -7.47 2.32
CA LEU A 31 -17.17 -7.61 1.01
C LEU A 31 -16.71 -8.87 0.27
N ARG A 32 -15.40 -9.18 0.30
CA ARG A 32 -14.83 -10.37 -0.34
C ARG A 32 -15.34 -11.66 0.31
N GLU A 33 -15.45 -11.71 1.63
CA GLU A 33 -16.03 -12.85 2.37
C GLU A 33 -17.47 -13.14 1.94
N HIS A 34 -18.23 -12.11 1.54
CA HIS A 34 -19.61 -12.23 1.04
C HIS A 34 -19.71 -12.36 -0.49
N GLY A 35 -18.60 -12.66 -1.19
CA GLY A 35 -18.58 -12.83 -2.63
C GLY A 35 -18.87 -11.55 -3.43
N ARG A 36 -18.69 -10.37 -2.83
CA ARG A 36 -18.91 -9.08 -3.49
C ARG A 36 -17.58 -8.56 -4.05
N ALA A 37 -17.57 -8.23 -5.35
CA ALA A 37 -16.40 -7.67 -6.00
C ALA A 37 -16.15 -6.23 -5.54
N CYS A 38 -14.94 -5.96 -5.05
CA CYS A 38 -14.49 -4.61 -4.73
C CYS A 38 -13.00 -4.38 -5.06
N GLY A 39 -12.68 -3.17 -5.51
CA GLY A 39 -11.31 -2.68 -5.64
C GLY A 39 -10.91 -1.77 -4.47
N VAL A 40 -9.61 -1.63 -4.25
CA VAL A 40 -9.02 -0.66 -3.32
C VAL A 40 -7.95 0.12 -4.09
N LEU A 41 -8.00 1.44 -4.02
CA LEU A 41 -7.01 2.34 -4.58
C LEU A 41 -6.47 3.22 -3.45
N ASP A 42 -5.18 3.04 -3.12
CA ASP A 42 -4.48 3.94 -2.22
C ASP A 42 -3.69 4.97 -3.01
N LEU A 43 -4.13 6.23 -2.97
CA LEU A 43 -3.49 7.32 -3.72
C LEU A 43 -2.18 7.80 -3.08
N ASN A 44 -1.86 7.38 -1.85
CA ASN A 44 -0.55 7.64 -1.25
C ASN A 44 0.54 6.77 -1.86
N LEU A 45 0.20 5.51 -2.18
CA LEU A 45 1.18 4.48 -2.52
C LEU A 45 2.02 4.81 -3.77
N PRO A 46 1.46 5.25 -4.91
CA PRO A 46 2.26 5.58 -6.09
C PRO A 46 3.26 6.72 -5.83
N CYS A 47 2.84 7.74 -5.06
CA CYS A 47 3.69 8.88 -4.73
C CYS A 47 4.87 8.47 -3.85
N LEU A 48 4.61 7.68 -2.80
CA LEU A 48 5.66 7.17 -1.90
C LEU A 48 6.64 6.24 -2.64
N LEU A 49 6.13 5.36 -3.50
CA LEU A 49 6.97 4.47 -4.29
C LEU A 49 7.87 5.24 -5.26
N ALA A 50 7.33 6.25 -5.94
CA ALA A 50 8.13 7.12 -6.81
C ALA A 50 9.22 7.84 -6.00
N GLN A 51 8.90 8.33 -4.80
CA GLN A 51 9.90 8.96 -3.94
C GLN A 51 11.02 7.99 -3.53
N PHE A 52 10.70 6.72 -3.30
CA PHE A 52 11.68 5.70 -2.97
C PHE A 52 12.56 5.26 -4.14
N GLU A 53 12.28 5.63 -5.39
CA GLU A 53 13.18 5.31 -6.50
C GLU A 53 14.44 6.19 -6.49
N HIS A 54 14.35 7.41 -5.93
CA HIS A 54 15.48 8.34 -5.85
C HIS A 54 16.57 7.87 -4.88
N GLU A 55 17.83 7.95 -5.31
CA GLU A 55 18.96 7.73 -4.41
C GLU A 55 19.00 8.81 -3.33
N ILE A 56 19.28 8.39 -2.10
CA ILE A 56 19.44 9.27 -0.95
C ILE A 56 20.90 9.25 -0.54
N GLU A 57 21.57 10.39 -0.63
CA GLU A 57 22.83 10.60 0.06
C GLU A 57 22.56 10.70 1.56
N ALA A 58 23.19 9.81 2.31
CA ALA A 58 22.97 9.66 3.73
C ALA A 58 24.30 9.70 4.45
N ASP A 59 24.40 10.49 5.53
CA ASP A 59 25.59 10.54 6.38
C ASP A 59 25.50 9.59 7.57
N ASP A 60 24.27 9.29 8.02
CA ASP A 60 24.04 8.44 9.18
C ASP A 60 23.97 6.94 8.82
N ARG A 61 24.23 6.09 9.82
CA ARG A 61 24.27 4.63 9.63
C ARG A 61 22.89 4.01 9.34
N TRP A 62 21.80 4.64 9.79
CA TRP A 62 20.45 4.09 9.63
C TRP A 62 19.96 4.31 8.21
N SER A 63 20.09 5.52 7.69
CA SER A 63 19.69 5.88 6.33
C SER A 63 20.52 5.13 5.28
N LYS A 64 21.83 4.95 5.51
CA LYS A 64 22.69 4.09 4.65
C LYS A 64 22.18 2.65 4.60
N ARG A 65 21.78 2.08 5.74
CA ARG A 65 21.24 0.71 5.81
C ARG A 65 19.87 0.62 5.15
N ALA A 66 19.00 1.59 5.39
CA ALA A 66 17.68 1.66 4.77
C ALA A 66 17.78 1.72 3.24
N ASN A 67 18.71 2.52 2.70
CA ASN A 67 18.94 2.61 1.27
C ASN A 67 19.49 1.30 0.68
N LYS A 68 20.48 0.66 1.33
CA LYS A 68 21.04 -0.64 0.90
C LYS A 68 19.97 -1.73 0.76
N ASP A 69 19.01 -1.75 1.68
CA ASP A 69 17.96 -2.78 1.75
C ASP A 69 16.63 -2.37 1.10
N ARG A 70 16.58 -1.16 0.50
CA ARG A 70 15.36 -0.50 0.01
C ARG A 70 14.49 -1.38 -0.87
N GLN A 71 15.09 -1.97 -1.91
CA GLN A 71 14.35 -2.79 -2.88
C GLN A 71 13.73 -4.03 -2.23
N ARG A 72 14.49 -4.69 -1.34
CA ARG A 72 14.00 -5.85 -0.57
C ARG A 72 12.81 -5.43 0.29
N ASN A 73 12.96 -4.35 1.05
CA ASN A 73 11.92 -3.87 1.96
C ASN A 73 10.63 -3.50 1.21
N ILE A 74 10.73 -2.74 0.12
CA ILE A 74 9.56 -2.36 -0.71
C ILE A 74 8.87 -3.58 -1.32
N THR A 75 9.65 -4.57 -1.76
CA THR A 75 9.09 -5.82 -2.31
C THR A 75 8.36 -6.61 -1.24
N GLN A 76 8.93 -6.70 -0.04
CA GLN A 76 8.31 -7.40 1.09
C GLN A 76 6.98 -6.76 1.53
N LEU A 77 6.87 -5.42 1.50
CA LEU A 77 5.62 -4.72 1.85
C LEU A 77 4.41 -5.12 0.99
N ARG A 78 4.64 -5.69 -0.19
CA ARG A 78 3.60 -6.09 -1.15
C ARG A 78 3.13 -7.53 -1.01
N VAL A 79 3.84 -8.35 -0.24
CA VAL A 79 3.49 -9.77 -0.07
C VAL A 79 2.73 -9.98 1.24
N PRO A 80 1.56 -10.63 1.23
CA PRO A 80 0.79 -10.91 2.45
C PRO A 80 1.58 -11.70 3.50
N GLU A 81 2.55 -12.51 3.06
CA GLU A 81 3.42 -13.33 3.90
C GLU A 81 4.23 -12.52 4.92
N LEU A 82 4.51 -11.24 4.63
CA LEU A 82 5.22 -10.36 5.57
C LEU A 82 4.39 -10.11 6.86
N TYR A 83 3.07 -10.14 6.76
CA TYR A 83 2.15 -9.77 7.83
C TYR A 83 1.46 -10.97 8.50
N ARG A 84 1.96 -12.18 8.24
CA ARG A 84 1.48 -13.42 8.87
C ARG A 84 2.16 -13.68 10.21
#